data_AF-A0A370ATE9-F1
#
_entry.id   AF-A0A370ATE9-F1
#
_cell.length_a   1.000
_cell.length_b   1.000
_cell.length_c   1.000
_cell.angle_alpha   90.00
_cell.angle_beta   90.00
_cell.angle_gamma   90.00
#
_symmetry.space_group_name_H-M   'P 1'
#
loop_
_entity.id
_entity.type
_entity.pdbx_description
1 polymer ?
#
loop_
_entity_poly.entity_id
_entity_poly.type
_entity_poly.pdbx_seq_one_letter_code
_entity_poly.pdbx_strand_id
1 'polypeptide(L)'
;MAEVGTGLNPAGKLGKGWKISPSIVIPSGETFTLADIQSSGIIRHIWITTLEEELRSYIIRFYWDDNETPSVECPLGDFFASGLRTIGQIDSLPVCVNPKRAFNCYWLMPFKKSCRIEIENRSDEDLITYYQIDYTEEPVPEDSLYFHANFNRINPLPSKEVYWIADKIEGVGRYVGTYMTWGVNNSGWWGEGEMKAYIDDDKEYPTICGTGTEDYFCGSYNFEKFDRHEYQEFSTAYSGMPVIEYPDGVYSSQMRFSMYRWHISDPILFKSSLKISIQALGWTNWHKDQSKREYLPLQDDLSSVAFWYQNLTDKPLRPLPADELLQIN
;
A
#
# COMPACT_ATOMS: atom_id res chain seq x y z
N MET A 1 26.27 -11.39 -17.92
CA MET A 1 26.98 -10.34 -17.14
C MET A 1 26.92 -9.04 -17.92
N ALA A 2 26.65 -7.92 -17.26
CA ALA A 2 26.53 -6.61 -17.93
C ALA A 2 27.90 -6.08 -18.39
N GLU A 3 27.94 -5.46 -19.57
CA GLU A 3 29.14 -4.81 -20.14
C GLU A 3 29.01 -3.28 -20.20
N VAL A 4 27.80 -2.75 -19.99
CA VAL A 4 27.47 -1.33 -19.88
C VAL A 4 26.53 -1.14 -18.69
N GLY A 5 26.51 0.06 -18.10
CA GLY A 5 25.62 0.39 -16.99
C GLY A 5 26.17 1.50 -16.11
N THR A 6 25.39 1.89 -15.09
CA THR A 6 25.69 2.99 -14.17
C THR A 6 26.98 2.79 -13.35
N GLY A 7 27.46 1.55 -13.25
CA GLY A 7 28.70 1.17 -12.56
C GLY A 7 29.92 1.06 -13.46
N LEU A 8 29.81 1.33 -14.77
CA LEU A 8 30.91 1.15 -15.73
C LEU A 8 32.17 1.93 -15.34
N ASN A 9 32.03 3.22 -15.00
CA ASN A 9 33.15 4.07 -14.62
C ASN A 9 33.82 3.61 -13.31
N PRO A 10 33.09 3.38 -12.19
CA PRO A 10 33.66 2.81 -10.98
C PRO A 10 34.37 1.47 -11.17
N ALA A 11 33.83 0.58 -12.02
CA ALA A 11 34.38 -0.75 -12.25
C ALA A 11 35.52 -0.80 -13.31
N GLY A 12 35.82 0.33 -13.97
CA GLY A 12 36.75 0.37 -15.11
C GLY A 12 38.16 -0.15 -14.82
N LYS A 13 38.62 -0.07 -13.56
CA LYS A 13 39.93 -0.62 -13.12
C LYS A 13 39.88 -2.07 -12.63
N LEU A 14 38.69 -2.61 -12.40
CA LEU A 14 38.49 -3.94 -11.81
C LEU A 14 38.12 -5.01 -12.87
N GLY A 15 37.54 -4.59 -14.00
CA GLY A 15 37.23 -5.45 -15.13
C GLY A 15 35.90 -6.20 -15.02
N LYS A 16 35.65 -7.11 -15.98
CA LYS A 16 34.41 -7.92 -16.05
C LYS A 16 34.29 -8.82 -14.81
N GLY A 17 33.08 -8.94 -14.27
CA GLY A 17 32.79 -9.67 -13.03
C GLY A 17 32.55 -8.80 -11.80
N TRP A 18 32.89 -7.51 -11.88
CA TRP A 18 32.56 -6.50 -10.85
C TRP A 18 31.27 -5.75 -11.19
N LYS A 19 30.85 -4.84 -10.30
CA LYS A 19 29.56 -4.12 -10.32
C LYS A 19 29.42 -3.14 -11.51
N ILE A 20 29.08 -3.65 -12.71
CA ILE A 20 28.98 -2.86 -13.96
C ILE A 20 27.60 -2.18 -14.15
N SER A 21 26.49 -2.85 -13.85
CA SER A 21 25.14 -2.30 -13.98
C SER A 21 24.33 -2.52 -12.70
N PRO A 22 24.65 -1.81 -11.62
CA PRO A 22 24.00 -2.03 -10.34
C PRO A 22 22.63 -1.39 -10.18
N SER A 23 22.35 -0.36 -10.97
CA SER A 23 21.08 0.34 -11.00
C SER A 23 20.63 0.52 -12.44
N ILE A 24 19.36 0.87 -12.58
CA ILE A 24 18.78 1.33 -13.82
C ILE A 24 18.45 2.83 -13.70
N VAL A 25 18.38 3.49 -14.86
CA VAL A 25 17.85 4.84 -14.98
C VAL A 25 16.58 4.73 -15.80
N ILE A 26 15.47 5.26 -15.28
CA ILE A 26 14.16 5.26 -15.93
C ILE A 26 13.83 6.71 -16.23
N PRO A 27 13.91 7.15 -17.51
CA PRO A 27 13.65 8.53 -17.85
C PRO A 27 12.25 8.99 -17.44
N SER A 28 12.07 10.29 -17.25
CA SER A 28 10.74 10.89 -17.04
C SER A 28 9.76 10.46 -18.15
N GLY A 29 8.56 10.02 -17.76
CA GLY A 29 7.51 9.55 -18.66
C GLY A 29 7.68 8.13 -19.20
N GLU A 30 8.79 7.46 -18.92
CA GLU A 30 9.08 6.12 -19.45
C GLU A 30 8.64 5.00 -18.51
N THR A 31 8.42 3.82 -19.09
CA THR A 31 8.15 2.58 -18.35
C THR A 31 9.31 1.60 -18.55
N PHE A 32 9.74 0.97 -17.46
CA PHE A 32 10.79 -0.04 -17.48
C PHE A 32 10.28 -1.39 -16.96
N THR A 33 10.58 -2.47 -17.69
CA THR A 33 10.26 -3.84 -17.27
C THR A 33 11.32 -4.37 -16.31
N LEU A 34 10.97 -4.47 -15.04
CA LEU A 34 11.84 -5.00 -13.97
C LEU A 34 12.01 -6.52 -14.05
N ALA A 35 10.96 -7.23 -14.47
CA ALA A 35 11.01 -8.68 -14.70
C ALA A 35 10.07 -9.06 -15.85
N ASP A 36 10.51 -10.01 -16.67
CA ASP A 36 9.72 -10.69 -17.70
C ASP A 36 10.12 -12.17 -17.66
N ILE A 37 9.28 -12.98 -17.02
CA ILE A 37 9.53 -14.39 -16.71
C ILE A 37 8.52 -15.23 -17.48
N GLN A 38 9.01 -16.18 -18.27
CA GLN A 38 8.22 -17.06 -19.14
C GLN A 38 8.26 -18.50 -18.61
N SER A 39 7.84 -18.68 -17.36
CA SER A 39 7.80 -19.97 -16.65
C SER A 39 6.72 -19.98 -15.57
N SER A 40 6.56 -21.11 -14.87
CA SER A 40 5.78 -21.18 -13.62
C SER A 40 6.70 -20.97 -12.41
N GLY A 41 6.23 -20.23 -11.41
CA GLY A 41 6.99 -20.03 -10.20
C GLY A 41 6.27 -19.19 -9.16
N ILE A 42 7.00 -18.86 -8.10
CA ILE A 42 6.49 -18.03 -7.01
C ILE A 42 7.56 -16.98 -6.67
N ILE A 43 7.24 -15.69 -6.87
CA ILE A 43 8.04 -14.59 -6.32
C ILE A 43 7.95 -14.67 -4.80
N ARG A 44 9.12 -14.64 -4.14
CA ARG A 44 9.24 -14.78 -2.69
C ARG A 44 9.76 -13.53 -2.02
N HIS A 45 10.50 -12.71 -2.76
CA HIS A 45 11.08 -11.50 -2.22
C HIS A 45 11.29 -10.47 -3.33
N ILE A 46 10.96 -9.23 -3.02
CA ILE A 46 11.30 -8.06 -3.83
C ILE A 46 12.02 -7.09 -2.92
N TRP A 47 13.22 -6.69 -3.31
CA TRP A 47 13.93 -5.55 -2.72
C TRP A 47 14.04 -4.45 -3.76
N ILE A 48 13.78 -3.21 -3.35
CA ILE A 48 13.98 -2.02 -4.19
C ILE A 48 14.35 -0.81 -3.34
N THR A 49 15.15 0.10 -3.90
CA THR A 49 15.43 1.41 -3.29
C THR A 49 15.56 2.46 -4.38
N THR A 50 15.05 3.66 -4.09
CA THR A 50 15.11 4.82 -4.98
C THR A 50 16.02 5.89 -4.39
N LEU A 51 16.71 6.65 -5.24
CA LEU A 51 17.43 7.84 -4.81
C LEU A 51 16.45 8.99 -4.56
N GLU A 52 15.44 9.08 -5.40
CA GLU A 52 14.42 10.11 -5.44
C GLU A 52 13.32 9.86 -4.39
N GLU A 53 12.65 10.94 -3.97
CA GLU A 53 11.72 10.94 -2.81
C GLU A 53 10.24 10.95 -3.21
N GLU A 54 9.93 11.22 -4.49
CA GLU A 54 8.56 11.26 -5.02
C GLU A 54 7.99 9.86 -5.29
N LEU A 55 7.92 9.04 -4.24
CA LEU A 55 7.54 7.63 -4.36
C LEU A 55 6.14 7.40 -4.94
N ARG A 56 5.27 8.42 -4.91
CA ARG A 56 3.94 8.35 -5.53
C ARG A 56 3.91 8.61 -7.03
N SER A 57 4.99 9.17 -7.58
CA SER A 57 5.16 9.38 -9.02
C SER A 57 5.64 8.13 -9.73
N TYR A 58 6.06 7.09 -9.00
CA TYR A 58 6.53 5.83 -9.57
C TYR A 58 5.47 4.76 -9.43
N ILE A 59 4.90 4.28 -10.53
CA ILE A 59 3.80 3.32 -10.50
C ILE A 59 4.33 1.92 -10.77
N ILE A 60 4.13 1.00 -9.83
CA ILE A 60 4.51 -0.41 -10.01
C ILE A 60 3.30 -1.21 -10.50
N ARG A 61 3.54 -2.07 -11.52
CA ARG A 61 2.52 -2.95 -12.11
C ARG A 61 2.99 -4.38 -12.21
N PHE A 62 2.05 -5.30 -11.98
CA PHE A 62 2.30 -6.74 -12.08
C PHE A 62 1.23 -7.38 -12.95
N TYR A 63 1.68 -8.17 -13.91
CA TYR A 63 0.85 -8.92 -14.85
C TYR A 63 1.15 -10.40 -14.68
N TRP A 64 0.10 -11.21 -14.61
CA TRP A 64 0.21 -12.65 -14.40
C TRP A 64 -0.33 -13.40 -15.62
N ASP A 65 0.39 -14.45 -16.03
CA ASP A 65 -0.03 -15.45 -17.02
C ASP A 65 -0.61 -14.87 -18.31
N ASP A 66 0.12 -13.92 -18.89
CA ASP A 66 -0.16 -13.21 -20.13
C ASP A 66 -1.42 -12.32 -20.09
N ASN A 67 -1.97 -12.05 -18.90
CA ASN A 67 -3.07 -11.13 -18.75
C ASN A 67 -2.63 -9.70 -19.10
N GLU A 68 -3.36 -9.05 -20.01
CA GLU A 68 -3.11 -7.66 -20.42
C GLU A 68 -3.45 -6.66 -19.32
N THR A 69 -4.34 -7.03 -18.39
CA THR A 69 -4.76 -6.21 -17.26
C THR A 69 -3.86 -6.47 -16.05
N PRO A 70 -3.28 -5.42 -15.44
CA PRO A 70 -2.44 -5.60 -14.26
C PRO A 70 -3.29 -6.05 -13.07
N SER A 71 -2.79 -7.03 -12.31
CA SER A 71 -3.39 -7.47 -11.04
C SER A 71 -2.87 -6.67 -9.85
N VAL A 72 -1.72 -6.00 -10.00
CA VAL A 72 -1.21 -5.00 -9.07
C VAL A 72 -1.05 -3.68 -9.82
N GLU A 73 -1.61 -2.59 -9.30
CA GLU A 73 -1.35 -1.23 -9.76
C GLU A 73 -1.43 -0.26 -8.58
N CYS A 74 -0.29 0.32 -8.22
CA CYS A 74 -0.18 1.26 -7.10
C CYS A 74 1.09 2.11 -7.18
N PRO A 75 1.13 3.27 -6.52
CA PRO A 75 2.36 4.00 -6.33
C PRO A 75 3.36 3.20 -5.49
N LEU A 76 4.65 3.31 -5.82
CA LEU A 76 5.73 2.50 -5.26
C LEU A 76 5.80 2.63 -3.75
N GLY A 77 5.71 3.85 -3.23
CA GLY A 77 5.74 4.10 -1.79
C GLY A 77 4.60 3.38 -1.08
N ASP A 78 3.38 3.53 -1.56
CA ASP A 78 2.18 2.95 -0.97
C ASP A 78 2.17 1.41 -1.03
N PHE A 79 2.74 0.79 -2.08
CA PHE A 79 2.92 -0.67 -2.14
C PHE A 79 3.75 -1.19 -0.96
N PHE A 80 4.80 -0.45 -0.58
CA PHE A 80 5.69 -0.76 0.53
C PHE A 80 5.30 -0.06 1.84
N ALA A 81 4.02 0.30 2.00
CA ALA A 81 3.48 0.93 3.20
C ALA A 81 4.17 2.26 3.59
N SER A 82 4.69 3.00 2.61
CA SER A 82 5.45 4.24 2.75
C SER A 82 4.93 5.34 1.82
N GLY A 83 3.63 5.63 1.91
CA GLY A 83 2.93 6.61 1.07
C GLY A 83 2.98 8.07 1.55
N LEU A 84 3.48 8.34 2.77
CA LEU A 84 3.71 9.71 3.25
C LEU A 84 5.03 10.28 2.70
N ARG A 85 5.25 11.59 2.89
CA ARG A 85 6.54 12.23 2.52
C ARG A 85 7.66 11.73 3.42
N THR A 86 7.35 11.50 4.68
CA THR A 86 8.25 10.94 5.67
C THR A 86 8.27 9.41 5.58
N ILE A 87 9.48 8.85 5.48
CA ILE A 87 9.70 7.40 5.46
C ILE A 87 10.08 6.93 6.86
N GLY A 88 9.23 6.09 7.44
CA GLY A 88 9.48 5.42 8.72
C GLY A 88 10.07 4.03 8.53
N GLN A 89 10.66 3.51 9.60
CA GLN A 89 11.01 2.09 9.65
C GLN A 89 9.73 1.26 9.78
N ILE A 90 9.62 0.21 8.98
CA ILE A 90 8.54 -0.77 9.06
C ILE A 90 9.14 -2.14 9.31
N ASP A 91 8.76 -2.74 10.43
CA ASP A 91 9.12 -4.09 10.85
C ASP A 91 7.85 -4.97 10.89
N SER A 92 7.40 -5.38 9.70
CA SER A 92 6.24 -6.26 9.54
C SER A 92 6.61 -7.51 8.74
N LEU A 93 5.77 -8.55 8.80
CA LEU A 93 6.08 -9.82 8.13
C LEU A 93 6.14 -9.73 6.59
N PRO A 94 5.13 -9.15 5.90
CA PRO A 94 5.11 -9.17 4.45
C PRO A 94 5.80 -7.95 3.83
N VAL A 95 6.03 -6.88 4.59
CA VAL A 95 6.65 -5.64 4.11
C VAL A 95 7.62 -5.12 5.16
N CYS A 96 8.86 -4.86 4.76
CA CYS A 96 9.83 -4.19 5.64
C CYS A 96 10.41 -2.96 4.95
N VAL A 97 10.52 -1.87 5.69
CA VAL A 97 11.21 -0.67 5.24
C VAL A 97 12.38 -0.43 6.17
N ASN A 98 13.54 -0.82 5.67
CA ASN A 98 14.81 -0.71 6.36
C ASN A 98 15.44 0.67 6.10
N PRO A 99 16.52 1.05 6.82
CA PRO A 99 17.04 2.42 6.80
C PRO A 99 17.19 3.03 5.39
N LYS A 100 16.86 4.32 5.27
CA LYS A 100 17.08 5.15 4.07
C LYS A 100 16.31 4.74 2.79
N ARG A 101 15.17 4.02 2.90
CA ARG A 101 14.31 3.54 1.78
C ARG A 101 14.68 2.15 1.22
N ALA A 102 15.20 1.26 2.05
CA ALA A 102 15.36 -0.14 1.67
C ALA A 102 14.02 -0.87 1.78
N PHE A 103 13.25 -0.85 0.69
CA PHE A 103 11.92 -1.45 0.61
C PHE A 103 12.02 -2.95 0.34
N ASN A 104 11.33 -3.77 1.14
CA ASN A 104 11.30 -5.22 1.03
C ASN A 104 9.85 -5.70 1.04
N CYS A 105 9.50 -6.63 0.16
CA CYS A 105 8.20 -7.29 0.12
C CYS A 105 8.41 -8.80 0.09
N TYR A 106 7.67 -9.51 0.95
CA TYR A 106 7.72 -10.95 1.17
C TYR A 106 6.37 -11.62 0.91
N TRP A 107 5.40 -10.89 0.35
CA TRP A 107 4.19 -11.52 -0.16
C TRP A 107 4.57 -12.56 -1.22
N LEU A 108 4.04 -13.78 -1.07
CA LEU A 108 4.25 -14.84 -2.07
C LEU A 108 3.39 -14.54 -3.30
N MET A 109 3.97 -14.44 -4.49
CA MET A 109 3.21 -14.12 -5.70
C MET A 109 3.37 -15.25 -6.72
N PRO A 110 2.46 -16.25 -6.71
CA PRO A 110 2.49 -17.37 -7.63
C PRO A 110 2.02 -16.96 -9.04
N PHE A 111 2.63 -17.57 -10.05
CA PHE A 111 2.27 -17.45 -11.47
C PHE A 111 2.48 -18.79 -12.18
N LYS A 112 1.61 -19.14 -13.14
CA LYS A 112 1.56 -20.49 -13.75
C LYS A 112 2.20 -20.55 -15.13
N LYS A 113 2.30 -19.42 -15.83
CA LYS A 113 2.79 -19.32 -17.20
C LYS A 113 3.80 -18.20 -17.38
N SER A 114 3.50 -17.02 -16.84
CA SER A 114 4.36 -15.86 -16.99
C SER A 114 4.14 -14.81 -15.90
N CYS A 115 5.16 -14.00 -15.68
CA CYS A 115 5.12 -12.85 -14.80
C CYS A 115 5.82 -11.68 -15.47
N ARG A 116 5.15 -10.53 -15.54
CA ARG A 116 5.76 -9.28 -15.96
C ARG A 116 5.59 -8.24 -14.86
N ILE A 117 6.69 -7.61 -14.44
CA ILE A 117 6.70 -6.52 -13.46
C ILE A 117 7.27 -5.29 -14.13
N GLU A 118 6.55 -4.17 -14.03
CA GLU A 118 6.93 -2.90 -14.63
C GLU A 118 6.90 -1.79 -13.59
N ILE A 119 7.72 -0.76 -13.84
CA ILE A 119 7.69 0.51 -13.12
C ILE A 119 7.59 1.65 -14.14
N GLU A 120 6.58 2.49 -13.99
CA GLU A 120 6.36 3.70 -14.78
C GLU A 120 6.85 4.91 -13.98
N ASN A 121 7.68 5.75 -14.60
CA ASN A 121 8.10 7.02 -14.02
C ASN A 121 7.18 8.16 -14.51
N ARG A 122 6.35 8.69 -13.63
CA ARG A 122 5.48 9.85 -13.92
C ARG A 122 6.00 11.17 -13.37
N SER A 123 7.18 11.18 -12.75
CA SER A 123 7.80 12.43 -12.30
C SER A 123 8.41 13.19 -13.47
N ASP A 124 8.80 14.44 -13.24
CA ASP A 124 9.51 15.29 -14.20
C ASP A 124 11.04 15.04 -14.22
N GLU A 125 11.53 14.14 -13.37
CA GLU A 125 12.94 13.80 -13.23
C GLU A 125 13.19 12.31 -13.55
N ASP A 126 14.44 11.98 -13.90
CA ASP A 126 14.85 10.59 -14.10
C ASP A 126 14.89 9.83 -12.77
N LEU A 127 14.37 8.60 -12.73
CA LEU A 127 14.43 7.72 -11.57
C LEU A 127 15.69 6.85 -11.62
N ILE A 128 16.52 6.91 -10.58
CA ILE A 128 17.63 5.99 -10.39
C ILE A 128 17.26 4.97 -9.31
N THR A 129 17.08 3.70 -9.72
CA THR A 129 16.63 2.65 -8.80
C THR A 129 17.51 1.40 -8.86
N TYR A 130 17.63 0.75 -7.71
CA TYR A 130 18.29 -0.55 -7.53
C TYR A 130 17.22 -1.53 -7.08
N TYR A 131 17.20 -2.73 -7.65
CA TYR A 131 16.19 -3.72 -7.31
C TYR A 131 16.71 -5.14 -7.41
N GLN A 132 15.99 -6.05 -6.76
CA GLN A 132 16.16 -7.49 -6.83
C GLN A 132 14.77 -8.13 -6.73
N ILE A 133 14.50 -9.11 -7.61
CA ILE A 133 13.27 -9.90 -7.61
C ILE A 133 13.70 -11.36 -7.51
N ASP A 134 13.45 -11.96 -6.35
CA ASP A 134 13.78 -13.36 -6.08
C ASP A 134 12.53 -14.22 -6.20
N TYR A 135 12.62 -15.27 -6.99
CA TYR A 135 11.55 -16.25 -7.19
C TYR A 135 12.15 -17.66 -7.22
N THR A 136 11.31 -18.68 -7.04
CA THR A 136 11.69 -20.04 -7.46
C THR A 136 10.86 -20.43 -8.66
N GLU A 137 11.51 -21.10 -9.60
CA GLU A 137 10.85 -21.80 -10.68
C GLU A 137 10.36 -23.15 -10.16
N GLU A 138 9.06 -23.35 -10.13
CA GLU A 138 8.42 -24.57 -9.65
C GLU A 138 7.00 -24.69 -10.21
N PRO A 139 6.44 -25.90 -10.31
CA PRO A 139 5.04 -26.07 -10.67
C PRO A 139 4.11 -25.42 -9.63
N VAL A 140 3.30 -24.47 -10.07
CA VAL A 140 2.25 -23.85 -9.24
C VAL A 140 0.94 -24.62 -9.41
N PRO A 141 0.27 -25.06 -8.33
CA PRO A 141 -1.03 -25.75 -8.42
C PRO A 141 -2.09 -24.92 -9.16
N GLU A 142 -2.95 -25.57 -9.94
CA GLU A 142 -3.99 -24.93 -10.75
C GLU A 142 -5.01 -24.13 -9.93
N ASP A 143 -5.24 -24.51 -8.68
CA ASP A 143 -6.13 -23.82 -7.73
C ASP A 143 -5.43 -22.68 -6.95
N SER A 144 -4.15 -22.40 -7.24
CA SER A 144 -3.44 -21.27 -6.65
C SER A 144 -4.06 -19.95 -7.10
N LEU A 145 -4.21 -19.04 -6.13
CA LEU A 145 -4.70 -17.68 -6.32
C LEU A 145 -3.53 -16.73 -6.60
N TYR A 146 -3.79 -15.67 -7.35
CA TYR A 146 -2.82 -14.66 -7.74
C TYR A 146 -2.85 -13.49 -6.77
N PHE A 147 -1.68 -12.92 -6.49
CA PHE A 147 -1.55 -11.74 -5.65
C PHE A 147 -2.04 -10.49 -6.39
N HIS A 148 -2.78 -9.65 -5.69
CA HIS A 148 -3.33 -8.41 -6.20
C HIS A 148 -3.11 -7.27 -5.20
N ALA A 149 -2.94 -6.07 -5.73
CA ALA A 149 -2.94 -4.85 -4.94
C ALA A 149 -3.44 -3.66 -5.74
N ASN A 150 -4.27 -2.81 -5.12
CA ASN A 150 -4.84 -1.65 -5.80
C ASN A 150 -4.87 -0.44 -4.88
N PHE A 151 -4.40 0.69 -5.41
CA PHE A 151 -4.38 1.96 -4.73
C PHE A 151 -5.69 2.74 -4.92
N ASN A 152 -6.06 3.48 -3.88
CA ASN A 152 -7.09 4.49 -3.96
C ASN A 152 -6.71 5.73 -3.16
N ARG A 153 -7.14 6.91 -3.62
CA ARG A 153 -7.11 8.14 -2.82
C ARG A 153 -8.32 9.00 -3.08
N ILE A 154 -8.84 9.62 -2.02
CA ILE A 154 -9.90 10.62 -2.07
C ILE A 154 -9.48 11.77 -1.16
N ASN A 155 -9.41 12.98 -1.71
CA ASN A 155 -9.06 14.18 -0.97
C ASN A 155 -9.82 15.41 -1.51
N PRO A 156 -10.68 16.06 -0.70
CA PRO A 156 -11.20 15.57 0.58
C PRO A 156 -12.24 14.45 0.36
N LEU A 157 -12.46 13.59 1.36
CA LEU A 157 -13.63 12.71 1.37
C LEU A 157 -14.92 13.58 1.32
N PRO A 158 -15.89 13.28 0.43
CA PRO A 158 -17.14 14.01 0.42
C PRO A 158 -17.93 13.83 1.73
N SER A 159 -18.63 14.88 2.14
CA SER A 159 -19.39 14.88 3.40
C SER A 159 -20.40 13.74 3.46
N LYS A 160 -20.40 13.00 4.58
CA LYS A 160 -21.31 11.86 4.86
C LYS A 160 -21.17 10.67 3.90
N GLU A 161 -20.07 10.59 3.15
CA GLU A 161 -19.70 9.40 2.39
C GLU A 161 -18.75 8.50 3.20
N VAL A 162 -18.63 7.24 2.78
CA VAL A 162 -17.62 6.30 3.30
C VAL A 162 -16.45 6.20 2.34
N TYR A 163 -15.27 5.92 2.87
CA TYR A 163 -14.10 5.65 2.04
C TYR A 163 -14.03 4.17 1.69
N TRP A 164 -14.05 3.85 0.40
CA TRP A 164 -13.89 2.47 -0.06
C TRP A 164 -12.42 2.12 -0.27
N ILE A 165 -11.87 1.32 0.65
CA ILE A 165 -10.56 0.69 0.51
C ILE A 165 -10.58 -0.27 -0.69
N ALA A 166 -11.66 -1.05 -0.82
CA ALA A 166 -11.95 -1.87 -1.99
C ALA A 166 -13.47 -1.92 -2.22
N ASP A 167 -13.97 -1.62 -3.42
CA ASP A 167 -15.41 -1.60 -3.71
C ASP A 167 -15.87 -2.63 -4.75
N LYS A 168 -14.92 -3.29 -5.43
CA LYS A 168 -15.17 -4.11 -6.63
C LYS A 168 -14.20 -5.29 -6.74
N ILE A 169 -14.01 -6.04 -5.66
CA ILE A 169 -13.32 -7.34 -5.74
C ILE A 169 -14.36 -8.40 -6.11
N GLU A 170 -14.12 -9.13 -7.19
CA GLU A 170 -14.99 -10.20 -7.68
C GLU A 170 -14.18 -11.46 -7.96
N GLY A 171 -14.72 -12.61 -7.56
CA GLY A 171 -14.08 -13.91 -7.67
C GLY A 171 -14.09 -14.67 -6.35
N VAL A 172 -13.26 -15.71 -6.29
CA VAL A 172 -12.96 -16.47 -5.07
C VAL A 172 -11.61 -16.01 -4.57
N GLY A 173 -11.49 -15.69 -3.28
CA GLY A 173 -10.24 -15.18 -2.77
C GLY A 173 -10.19 -14.93 -1.27
N ARG A 174 -9.17 -14.17 -0.90
CA ARG A 174 -8.89 -13.76 0.47
C ARG A 174 -8.23 -12.39 0.51
N TYR A 175 -8.80 -11.49 1.31
CA TYR A 175 -8.15 -10.24 1.66
C TYR A 175 -7.06 -10.48 2.70
N VAL A 176 -5.88 -9.92 2.48
CA VAL A 176 -4.71 -10.17 3.33
C VAL A 176 -4.11 -8.91 3.91
N GLY A 177 -4.59 -7.71 3.54
CA GLY A 177 -3.98 -6.51 4.09
C GLY A 177 -4.48 -5.18 3.58
N THR A 178 -4.28 -4.16 4.40
CA THR A 178 -4.47 -2.75 4.08
C THR A 178 -3.23 -1.98 4.50
N TYR A 179 -2.72 -1.13 3.60
CA TYR A 179 -1.94 0.05 3.98
C TYR A 179 -2.84 1.29 3.83
N MET A 180 -2.73 2.27 4.72
CA MET A 180 -3.52 3.50 4.69
C MET A 180 -2.72 4.72 5.13
N THR A 181 -2.91 5.84 4.44
CA THR A 181 -2.54 7.17 4.95
C THR A 181 -3.79 7.95 5.33
N TRP A 182 -3.71 8.72 6.40
CA TRP A 182 -4.79 9.55 6.89
C TRP A 182 -4.30 10.97 7.18
N GLY A 183 -4.74 11.96 6.41
CA GLY A 183 -4.50 13.38 6.66
C GLY A 183 -5.74 14.03 7.26
N VAL A 184 -5.64 14.52 8.49
CA VAL A 184 -6.80 15.09 9.20
C VAL A 184 -7.01 16.56 8.83
N ASN A 185 -8.25 16.90 8.49
CA ASN A 185 -8.67 18.26 8.13
C ASN A 185 -9.42 18.99 9.25
N ASN A 186 -9.71 18.31 10.35
CA ASN A 186 -10.42 18.85 11.52
C ASN A 186 -9.59 18.69 12.80
N SER A 187 -9.95 19.48 13.81
CA SER A 187 -9.45 19.32 15.18
C SER A 187 -10.32 18.35 15.98
N GLY A 188 -9.71 17.53 16.84
CA GLY A 188 -10.40 16.55 17.65
C GLY A 188 -10.01 15.11 17.30
N TRP A 189 -10.63 14.15 17.97
CA TRP A 189 -10.40 12.74 17.68
C TRP A 189 -11.07 12.35 16.35
N TRP A 190 -10.31 11.66 15.50
CA TRP A 190 -10.63 11.40 14.09
C TRP A 190 -10.92 9.93 13.76
N GLY A 191 -10.71 9.02 14.72
CA GLY A 191 -10.68 7.59 14.49
C GLY A 191 -11.87 6.80 15.02
N GLU A 192 -13.05 7.39 15.24
CA GLU A 192 -14.25 6.64 15.67
C GLU A 192 -14.88 5.79 14.55
N GLY A 193 -14.38 5.90 13.33
CA GLY A 193 -15.01 5.30 12.16
C GLY A 193 -14.80 3.80 12.05
N GLU A 194 -15.86 3.06 11.74
CA GLU A 194 -15.76 1.61 11.61
C GLU A 194 -15.20 1.19 10.25
N MET A 195 -14.30 0.20 10.23
CA MET A 195 -14.07 -0.63 9.04
C MET A 195 -15.23 -1.62 8.87
N LYS A 196 -15.73 -1.78 7.65
CA LYS A 196 -16.80 -2.72 7.31
C LYS A 196 -16.41 -3.58 6.11
N ALA A 197 -16.68 -4.88 6.18
CA ALA A 197 -16.52 -5.79 5.06
C ALA A 197 -17.86 -6.42 4.67
N TYR A 198 -18.21 -6.25 3.39
CA TYR A 198 -19.38 -6.83 2.74
C TYR A 198 -18.90 -8.02 1.91
N ILE A 199 -19.34 -9.22 2.28
CA ILE A 199 -18.84 -10.48 1.73
C ILE A 199 -19.93 -11.12 0.89
N ASP A 200 -19.56 -11.59 -0.29
CA ASP A 200 -20.39 -12.36 -1.21
C ASP A 200 -21.72 -11.70 -1.59
N ASP A 201 -22.83 -12.09 -0.97
CA ASP A 201 -24.19 -11.62 -1.26
C ASP A 201 -24.68 -10.51 -0.31
N ASP A 202 -23.81 -10.01 0.57
CA ASP A 202 -24.07 -8.84 1.40
C ASP A 202 -24.49 -7.63 0.54
N LYS A 203 -25.55 -6.95 0.99
CA LYS A 203 -26.09 -5.74 0.33
C LYS A 203 -26.03 -4.55 1.27
N GLU A 204 -27.04 -4.42 2.12
CA GLU A 204 -27.19 -3.29 3.02
C GLU A 204 -26.35 -3.44 4.29
N TYR A 205 -26.22 -4.67 4.79
CA TYR A 205 -25.53 -4.98 6.03
C TYR A 205 -24.23 -5.71 5.73
N PRO A 206 -23.10 -5.28 6.31
CA PRO A 206 -21.84 -6.00 6.21
C PRO A 206 -21.80 -7.21 7.16
N THR A 207 -21.12 -8.27 6.75
CA THR A 207 -20.80 -9.43 7.60
C THR A 207 -19.82 -9.06 8.72
N ILE A 208 -18.88 -8.14 8.47
CA ILE A 208 -17.89 -7.69 9.46
C ILE A 208 -18.06 -6.18 9.73
N CYS A 209 -18.21 -5.83 11.00
CA CYS A 209 -18.13 -4.46 11.51
C CYS A 209 -17.01 -4.37 12.55
N GLY A 210 -16.10 -3.41 12.37
CA GLY A 210 -15.17 -2.97 13.42
C GLY A 210 -15.84 -2.06 14.44
N THR A 211 -15.03 -1.45 15.31
CA THR A 211 -15.50 -0.57 16.40
C THR A 211 -14.95 0.86 16.32
N GLY A 212 -13.82 1.03 15.62
CA GLY A 212 -13.13 2.30 15.41
C GLY A 212 -11.97 2.10 14.43
N THR A 213 -11.42 3.20 13.92
CA THR A 213 -10.28 3.18 12.99
C THR A 213 -9.04 2.72 13.74
N GLU A 214 -8.82 3.20 14.96
CA GLU A 214 -7.69 2.77 15.78
C GLU A 214 -7.78 1.29 16.12
N ASP A 215 -8.98 0.83 16.43
CA ASP A 215 -9.24 -0.57 16.75
C ASP A 215 -8.99 -1.45 15.52
N TYR A 216 -9.35 -0.98 14.32
CA TYR A 216 -9.03 -1.69 13.08
C TYR A 216 -7.51 -1.86 12.92
N PHE A 217 -6.71 -0.84 13.20
CA PHE A 217 -5.24 -0.94 13.13
C PHE A 217 -4.60 -1.55 14.39
N CYS A 218 -5.38 -2.24 15.23
CA CYS A 218 -4.96 -2.90 16.47
C CYS A 218 -4.35 -1.94 17.51
N GLY A 219 -4.70 -0.67 17.43
CA GLY A 219 -4.55 0.28 18.52
C GLY A 219 -5.69 0.18 19.52
N SER A 220 -5.76 1.17 20.40
CA SER A 220 -6.90 1.44 21.27
C SER A 220 -6.72 2.83 21.87
N TYR A 221 -7.79 3.43 22.39
CA TYR A 221 -7.72 4.71 23.12
C TYR A 221 -6.89 5.76 22.37
N ASN A 222 -7.27 6.01 21.12
CA ASN A 222 -6.69 7.06 20.29
C ASN A 222 -5.22 6.84 19.88
N PHE A 223 -4.67 5.63 20.08
CA PHE A 223 -3.23 5.36 19.98
C PHE A 223 -2.36 6.18 20.96
N GLU A 224 -2.94 6.66 22.07
CA GLU A 224 -2.23 7.49 23.03
C GLU A 224 -1.24 6.69 23.89
N LYS A 225 -0.14 7.35 24.27
CA LYS A 225 0.75 6.86 25.32
C LYS A 225 0.03 6.83 26.66
N PHE A 226 0.39 5.88 27.52
CA PHE A 226 -0.19 5.77 28.87
C PHE A 226 0.16 6.94 29.79
N ASP A 227 1.34 7.55 29.62
CA ASP A 227 1.87 8.55 30.55
C ASP A 227 1.67 10.00 30.10
N ARG A 228 1.32 10.24 28.83
CA ARG A 228 1.16 11.57 28.23
C ARG A 228 0.14 11.55 27.10
N HIS A 229 -0.51 12.69 26.88
CA HIS A 229 -1.43 12.91 25.76
C HIS A 229 -0.66 13.16 24.44
N GLU A 230 0.03 12.12 23.99
CA GLU A 230 0.79 12.07 22.75
C GLU A 230 0.51 10.73 22.07
N TYR A 231 0.46 10.72 20.73
CA TYR A 231 0.41 9.47 19.98
C TYR A 231 1.66 8.61 20.19
N GLN A 232 1.50 7.29 20.14
CA GLN A 232 2.57 6.31 20.14
C GLN A 232 2.72 5.69 18.76
N GLU A 233 3.82 6.00 18.06
CA GLU A 233 4.22 5.25 16.87
C GLU A 233 4.54 3.80 17.24
N PHE A 234 4.15 2.85 16.40
CA PHE A 234 4.48 1.44 16.59
C PHE A 234 4.53 0.70 15.26
N SER A 235 5.32 -0.37 15.21
CA SER A 235 5.41 -1.27 14.06
C SER A 235 5.58 -2.69 14.59
N THR A 236 4.73 -3.59 14.10
CA THR A 236 4.75 -5.02 14.47
C THR A 236 4.58 -5.90 13.23
N ALA A 237 4.74 -7.21 13.44
CA ALA A 237 4.51 -8.26 12.44
C ALA A 237 3.22 -8.12 11.62
N TYR A 238 2.12 -7.66 12.25
CA TYR A 238 0.78 -7.65 11.64
C TYR A 238 0.15 -6.27 11.53
N SER A 239 0.55 -5.28 12.33
CA SER A 239 -0.04 -3.94 12.28
C SER A 239 0.92 -2.86 12.77
N GLY A 240 0.63 -1.61 12.44
CA GLY A 240 1.45 -0.49 12.85
C GLY A 240 0.83 0.86 12.53
N MET A 241 1.32 1.87 13.25
CA MET A 241 1.25 3.28 12.90
C MET A 241 2.69 3.82 12.90
N PRO A 242 3.50 3.50 11.87
CA PRO A 242 4.95 3.70 11.91
C PRO A 242 5.40 5.15 11.69
N VAL A 243 4.54 6.02 11.15
CA VAL A 243 4.87 7.42 10.87
C VAL A 243 3.73 8.33 11.25
N ILE A 244 4.05 9.37 12.00
CA ILE A 244 3.19 10.53 12.25
C ILE A 244 3.91 11.79 11.76
N GLU A 245 3.30 12.51 10.81
CA GLU A 245 3.77 13.82 10.38
C GLU A 245 3.09 14.90 11.21
N TYR A 246 3.84 15.49 12.12
CA TYR A 246 3.36 16.59 12.96
C TYR A 246 3.38 17.92 12.19
N PRO A 247 2.37 18.77 12.39
CA PRO A 247 2.40 20.11 11.82
C PRO A 247 3.60 20.93 12.32
N ASP A 248 4.26 21.66 11.42
CA ASP A 248 5.37 22.58 11.73
C ASP A 248 4.89 24.02 12.02
N GLY A 249 3.58 24.28 11.83
CA GLY A 249 2.95 25.59 12.02
C GLY A 249 3.14 26.56 10.85
N VAL A 250 3.73 26.12 9.73
CA VAL A 250 3.96 26.93 8.53
C VAL A 250 3.54 26.17 7.26
N TYR A 251 4.43 25.37 6.68
CA TYR A 251 4.21 24.73 5.38
C TYR A 251 3.69 23.30 5.53
N SER A 252 4.13 22.58 6.56
CA SER A 252 3.58 21.29 6.96
C SER A 252 2.45 21.57 7.94
N SER A 253 1.28 21.95 7.43
CA SER A 253 0.19 22.47 8.27
C SER A 253 -0.77 21.40 8.79
N GLN A 254 -0.76 20.20 8.22
CA GLN A 254 -1.69 19.11 8.53
C GLN A 254 -1.00 17.98 9.26
N MET A 255 -1.74 17.37 10.20
CA MET A 255 -1.31 16.14 10.85
C MET A 255 -1.62 14.95 9.93
N ARG A 256 -0.66 14.05 9.73
CA ARG A 256 -0.84 12.88 8.86
C ARG A 256 -0.33 11.60 9.53
N PHE A 257 -0.99 10.50 9.24
CA PHE A 257 -0.70 9.19 9.81
C PHE A 257 -0.48 8.17 8.70
N SER A 258 0.53 7.32 8.87
CA SER A 258 0.74 6.10 8.10
C SER A 258 0.32 4.93 8.97
N MET A 259 -0.51 4.02 8.45
CA MET A 259 -1.02 2.87 9.17
C MET A 259 -1.06 1.63 8.28
N TYR A 260 -0.82 0.46 8.85
CA TYR A 260 -1.01 -0.82 8.15
C TYR A 260 -1.63 -1.88 9.04
N ARG A 261 -2.36 -2.81 8.42
CA ARG A 261 -2.87 -4.03 9.03
C ARG A 261 -2.80 -5.17 8.02
N TRP A 262 -2.18 -6.28 8.39
CA TRP A 262 -2.03 -7.49 7.60
C TRP A 262 -2.89 -8.62 8.18
N HIS A 263 -3.90 -9.03 7.43
CA HIS A 263 -4.79 -10.15 7.73
C HIS A 263 -4.16 -11.49 7.32
N ILE A 264 -3.00 -11.80 7.89
CA ILE A 264 -2.21 -13.00 7.52
C ILE A 264 -2.78 -14.24 8.20
N SER A 265 -2.95 -14.16 9.52
CA SER A 265 -3.49 -15.25 10.34
C SER A 265 -5.03 -15.24 10.35
N ASP A 266 -5.63 -14.13 9.94
CA ASP A 266 -7.06 -13.82 9.98
C ASP A 266 -7.60 -13.26 8.63
N PRO A 267 -7.30 -13.90 7.47
CA PRO A 267 -7.74 -13.38 6.17
C PRO A 267 -9.27 -13.29 6.06
N ILE A 268 -9.77 -12.24 5.39
CA ILE A 268 -11.20 -12.12 5.08
C ILE A 268 -11.46 -12.91 3.80
N LEU A 269 -12.10 -14.07 3.93
CA LEU A 269 -12.38 -14.98 2.83
C LEU A 269 -13.67 -14.60 2.10
N PHE A 270 -13.69 -14.78 0.78
CA PHE A 270 -14.87 -14.55 -0.06
C PHE A 270 -14.94 -15.57 -1.19
N LYS A 271 -16.16 -15.90 -1.64
CA LYS A 271 -16.44 -16.88 -2.69
C LYS A 271 -16.96 -16.25 -3.99
N SER A 272 -17.48 -15.03 -3.94
CA SER A 272 -17.97 -14.34 -5.14
C SER A 272 -17.60 -12.87 -5.18
N SER A 273 -17.65 -12.15 -4.06
CA SER A 273 -17.29 -10.74 -4.04
C SER A 273 -16.86 -10.24 -2.67
N LEU A 274 -16.11 -9.14 -2.65
CA LEU A 274 -15.71 -8.46 -1.43
C LEU A 274 -15.70 -6.95 -1.64
N LYS A 275 -16.24 -6.24 -0.65
CA LYS A 275 -16.07 -4.78 -0.50
C LYS A 275 -15.63 -4.47 0.91
N ILE A 276 -14.71 -3.53 1.04
CA ILE A 276 -14.20 -3.03 2.31
C ILE A 276 -14.27 -1.51 2.31
N SER A 277 -14.97 -0.97 3.31
CA SER A 277 -15.04 0.46 3.56
C SER A 277 -14.47 0.80 4.93
N ILE A 278 -14.06 2.05 5.12
CA ILE A 278 -13.80 2.64 6.42
C ILE A 278 -14.49 4.02 6.50
N GLN A 279 -15.05 4.33 7.65
CA GLN A 279 -15.72 5.62 7.87
C GLN A 279 -14.69 6.67 8.31
N ALA A 280 -14.79 7.88 7.80
CA ALA A 280 -14.08 9.02 8.36
C ALA A 280 -14.99 9.67 9.40
N LEU A 281 -14.81 9.32 10.68
CA LEU A 281 -15.73 9.68 11.75
C LEU A 281 -14.96 10.10 13.00
N GLY A 282 -15.28 11.28 13.53
CA GLY A 282 -14.71 11.80 14.77
C GLY A 282 -15.78 12.19 15.78
N TRP A 283 -15.39 12.93 16.82
CA TRP A 283 -16.34 13.54 17.77
C TRP A 283 -16.55 15.02 17.46
N THR A 284 -17.81 15.45 17.34
CA THR A 284 -18.16 16.88 17.41
C THR A 284 -17.91 17.41 18.81
N ASN A 285 -18.23 16.59 19.82
CA ASN A 285 -18.04 16.87 21.22
C ASN A 285 -17.78 15.57 22.00
N TRP A 286 -16.90 15.62 22.99
CA TRP A 286 -16.76 14.53 23.95
C TRP A 286 -17.49 14.87 25.24
N HIS A 287 -18.28 13.92 25.76
CA HIS A 287 -19.02 14.07 27.01
C HIS A 287 -19.05 12.76 27.81
N LYS A 288 -19.03 12.84 29.15
CA LYS A 288 -19.07 11.67 30.04
C LYS A 288 -20.38 10.89 29.92
N ASP A 289 -21.49 11.61 29.85
CA ASP A 289 -22.80 11.06 29.50
C ASP A 289 -22.84 10.77 28.00
N GLN A 290 -22.88 9.48 27.64
CA GLN A 290 -22.85 9.01 26.26
C GLN A 290 -24.04 9.50 25.43
N SER A 291 -25.19 9.76 26.07
CA SER A 291 -26.39 10.26 25.37
C SER A 291 -26.22 11.66 24.78
N LYS A 292 -25.14 12.36 25.14
CA LYS A 292 -24.81 13.73 24.70
C LYS A 292 -23.63 13.79 23.73
N ARG A 293 -23.09 12.64 23.33
CA ARG A 293 -22.00 12.58 22.36
C ARG A 293 -22.58 12.60 20.95
N GLU A 294 -21.93 13.36 20.07
CA GLU A 294 -22.31 13.45 18.67
C GLU A 294 -21.11 13.15 17.77
N TYR A 295 -21.30 12.25 16.82
CA TYR A 295 -20.29 11.97 15.81
C TYR A 295 -20.18 13.11 14.79
N LEU A 296 -18.97 13.31 14.29
CA LEU A 296 -18.63 14.26 13.24
C LEU A 296 -18.20 13.47 11.99
N PRO A 297 -18.99 13.44 10.91
CA PRO A 297 -18.52 12.96 9.61
C PRO A 297 -17.38 13.85 9.11
N LEU A 298 -16.21 13.26 8.91
CA LEU A 298 -14.99 13.96 8.53
C LEU A 298 -14.83 14.02 7.00
N GLN A 299 -14.10 15.02 6.54
CA GLN A 299 -13.77 15.23 5.13
C GLN A 299 -12.25 15.22 4.96
N ASP A 300 -11.63 14.15 5.43
CA ASP A 300 -10.17 13.99 5.52
C ASP A 300 -9.54 13.55 4.18
N ASP A 301 -8.21 13.66 4.09
CA ASP A 301 -7.40 13.16 2.97
C ASP A 301 -7.04 11.69 3.22
N LEU A 302 -7.69 10.78 2.49
CA LEU A 302 -7.56 9.35 2.72
C LEU A 302 -6.97 8.67 1.49
N SER A 303 -5.95 7.85 1.70
CA SER A 303 -5.47 6.94 0.66
C SER A 303 -5.12 5.57 1.22
N SER A 304 -5.19 4.54 0.39
CA SER A 304 -4.93 3.17 0.83
C SER A 304 -4.47 2.29 -0.32
N VAL A 305 -3.82 1.18 0.04
CA VAL A 305 -3.62 0.03 -0.83
C VAL A 305 -4.30 -1.17 -0.19
N ALA A 306 -5.23 -1.77 -0.95
CA ALA A 306 -5.80 -3.06 -0.66
C ALA A 306 -4.86 -4.16 -1.15
N PHE A 307 -4.63 -5.21 -0.36
CA PHE A 307 -3.85 -6.39 -0.73
C PHE A 307 -4.70 -7.65 -0.57
N TRP A 308 -4.76 -8.49 -1.61
CA TRP A 308 -5.55 -9.71 -1.60
C TRP A 308 -5.01 -10.78 -2.55
N TYR A 309 -5.56 -11.98 -2.43
CA TYR A 309 -5.38 -13.05 -3.41
C TYR A 309 -6.72 -13.43 -3.99
N GLN A 310 -6.80 -13.66 -5.30
CA GLN A 310 -7.99 -14.20 -5.95
C GLN A 310 -7.65 -15.02 -7.20
N ASN A 311 -8.64 -15.70 -7.77
CA ASN A 311 -8.50 -16.25 -9.12
C ASN A 311 -8.17 -15.13 -10.12
N LEU A 312 -7.41 -15.46 -11.17
CA LEU A 312 -7.08 -14.51 -12.22
C LEU A 312 -8.36 -13.91 -12.83
N THR A 313 -8.31 -12.62 -13.12
CA THR A 313 -9.43 -11.86 -13.66
C THR A 313 -8.91 -10.85 -14.68
N ASP A 314 -9.67 -10.62 -15.74
CA ASP A 314 -9.39 -9.58 -16.73
C ASP A 314 -10.14 -8.27 -16.40
N LYS A 315 -10.83 -8.23 -15.24
CA LYS A 315 -11.49 -7.01 -14.78
C LYS A 315 -10.42 -5.97 -14.40
N PRO A 316 -10.53 -4.74 -14.90
CA PRO A 316 -9.59 -3.70 -14.54
C PRO A 316 -9.68 -3.35 -13.06
N LEU A 317 -8.53 -3.04 -12.47
CA LEU A 317 -8.46 -2.42 -11.17
C LEU A 317 -9.09 -1.02 -11.18
N ARG A 318 -9.35 -0.44 -10.00
CA ARG A 318 -9.72 0.97 -9.92
C ARG A 318 -8.59 1.80 -10.54
N PRO A 319 -8.88 2.70 -11.49
CA PRO A 319 -7.85 3.51 -12.10
C PRO A 319 -7.20 4.41 -11.04
N LEU A 320 -5.89 4.62 -11.19
CA LEU A 320 -5.18 5.60 -10.39
C LEU A 320 -5.77 7.01 -10.58
N PRO A 321 -5.81 7.85 -9.53
CA PRO A 321 -6.07 9.27 -9.67
C PRO A 321 -5.08 9.93 -10.64
N ALA A 322 -5.44 11.11 -11.15
CA ALA A 322 -4.50 11.97 -11.87
C ALA A 322 -3.29 12.32 -11.00
N ASP A 323 -2.14 12.58 -11.61
CA ASP A 323 -0.87 12.74 -10.87
C ASP A 323 -0.92 13.88 -9.83
N GLU A 324 -1.63 14.98 -10.13
CA GLU A 324 -1.88 16.07 -9.18
C GLU A 324 -2.65 15.64 -7.93
N LEU A 325 -3.45 14.56 -8.04
CA LEU A 325 -4.22 13.95 -6.96
C LEU A 325 -3.50 12.76 -6.31
N LEU A 326 -2.32 12.36 -6.79
CA LEU A 326 -1.49 11.36 -6.11
C LEU A 326 -0.67 12.00 -4.99
N GLN A 327 -0.15 13.21 -5.22
CA GLN A 327 0.79 13.86 -4.31
C GLN A 327 0.16 14.34 -3.01
N ILE A 328 0.87 14.09 -1.90
CA ILE A 328 0.54 14.65 -0.59
C ILE A 328 1.27 15.99 -0.47
N ASN A 329 0.51 17.09 -0.60
CA ASN A 329 1.01 18.45 -0.47
C ASN A 329 0.93 18.96 0.97
#